data_AF-A0A0N0L718-F1
#
_entry.id   AF-A0A0N0L718-F1
#
_cell.length_a   1.000
_cell.length_b   1.000
_cell.length_c   1.000
_cell.angle_alpha   90.00
_cell.angle_beta   90.00
_cell.angle_gamma   90.00
#
_symmetry.space_group_name_H-M   'P 1'
#
loop_
_entity.id
_entity.type
_entity.pdbx_description
1 polymer ?
#
loop_
_entity_poly.entity_id
_entity_poly.type
_entity_poly.pdbx_seq_one_letter_code
_entity_poly.pdbx_strand_id
1 'polypeptide(L)'
;MLMHPFLNVPYNPRLEHFLGGFDIYDREESLGVELAAYDPDCPSDREFLISRFIIKRFAGLSYRHKFVLFFVLGEALDSGSSVFSEVLEHDPMSHSLLPLGWNAMKDPRAFFEDIYVKLSEAWVDDLYKASQEDFSEW
;
A
#
# COMPACT_ATOMS: atom_id res chain seq x y z
N MET A 1 -11.12 -1.03 20.11
CA MET A 1 -10.99 -1.61 18.76
C MET A 1 -11.05 -0.48 17.74
N LEU A 2 -9.96 -0.21 17.02
CA LEU A 2 -9.92 0.85 16.02
C LEU A 2 -10.95 0.57 14.92
N MET A 3 -11.85 1.51 14.67
CA MET A 3 -12.91 1.38 13.67
C MET A 3 -12.43 1.90 12.32
N HIS A 4 -12.89 1.30 11.22
CA HIS A 4 -12.54 1.75 9.88
C HIS A 4 -12.90 3.23 9.68
N PRO A 5 -12.05 4.06 9.01
CA PRO A 5 -12.25 5.51 8.94
C PRO A 5 -13.59 5.95 8.35
N PHE A 6 -14.19 5.12 7.50
CA PHE A 6 -15.39 5.44 6.72
C PHE A 6 -16.54 4.44 6.89
N LEU A 7 -16.32 3.34 7.62
CA LEU A 7 -17.27 2.24 7.72
C LEU A 7 -17.45 1.85 9.18
N ASN A 8 -18.64 1.37 9.55
CA ASN A 8 -18.92 0.89 10.90
C ASN A 8 -18.46 -0.57 11.10
N VAL A 9 -17.19 -0.85 10.81
CA VAL A 9 -16.55 -2.17 10.95
C VAL A 9 -15.16 -2.03 11.60
N PRO A 10 -14.60 -3.08 12.21
CA PRO A 10 -13.23 -3.06 12.72
C PRO A 10 -12.22 -2.71 11.61
N TYR A 11 -11.22 -1.92 11.94
CA TYR A 11 -10.11 -1.62 11.03
C TYR A 11 -9.14 -2.81 10.98
N ASN A 12 -9.09 -3.48 9.83
CA ASN A 12 -8.23 -4.64 9.60
C ASN A 12 -7.51 -4.50 8.25
N PRO A 13 -6.49 -3.64 8.14
CA PRO A 13 -5.78 -3.44 6.90
C PRO A 13 -4.96 -4.66 6.48
N ARG A 14 -4.79 -4.84 5.17
CA ARG A 14 -3.97 -5.89 4.56
C ARG A 14 -2.96 -5.29 3.61
N LEU A 15 -1.95 -6.08 3.25
CA LEU A 15 -0.92 -5.68 2.29
C LEU A 15 -1.51 -5.23 0.94
N GLU A 16 -2.56 -5.89 0.46
CA GLU A 16 -3.28 -5.53 -0.78
C GLU A 16 -3.82 -4.09 -0.77
N HIS A 17 -4.09 -3.51 0.41
CA HIS A 17 -4.63 -2.16 0.48
C HIS A 17 -3.66 -1.11 -0.06
N PHE A 18 -2.34 -1.33 0.00
CA PHE A 18 -1.35 -0.46 -0.64
C PHE A 18 -1.51 -0.41 -2.16
N LEU A 19 -2.05 -1.47 -2.76
CA LEU A 19 -2.16 -1.62 -4.20
C LEU A 19 -3.44 -1.01 -4.77
N GLY A 20 -4.48 -0.78 -3.96
CA GLY A 20 -5.76 -0.26 -4.46
C GLY A 20 -5.73 1.15 -5.08
N GLY A 21 -4.59 1.86 -5.02
CA GLY A 21 -4.38 3.11 -5.77
C GLY A 21 -4.10 2.86 -7.26
N PHE A 22 -3.75 1.62 -7.60
CA PHE A 22 -3.38 1.14 -8.94
C PHE A 22 -4.44 0.24 -9.57
N ASP A 23 -5.62 0.14 -8.96
CA ASP A 23 -6.72 -0.67 -9.51
C ASP A 23 -7.31 -0.02 -10.75
N ILE A 24 -7.22 -0.75 -11.87
CA ILE A 24 -7.63 -0.35 -13.21
C ILE A 24 -8.88 -1.08 -13.71
N TYR A 25 -9.58 -1.90 -12.91
CA TYR A 25 -10.68 -2.80 -13.35
C TYR A 25 -11.85 -2.16 -14.14
N ASP A 26 -12.01 -0.84 -14.08
CA ASP A 26 -12.94 -0.06 -14.92
C ASP A 26 -12.30 1.27 -15.38
N ARG A 27 -10.97 1.31 -15.39
CA ARG A 27 -10.16 2.53 -15.57
C ARG A 27 -8.95 2.29 -16.47
N GLU A 28 -8.94 1.21 -17.24
CA GLU A 28 -7.84 0.81 -18.11
C GLU A 28 -7.48 1.91 -19.12
N GLU A 29 -8.49 2.55 -19.71
CA GLU A 29 -8.30 3.61 -20.73
C GLU A 29 -7.88 4.97 -20.14
N SER A 30 -7.88 5.11 -18.81
CA SER A 30 -7.49 6.36 -18.12
C SER A 30 -6.31 6.13 -17.18
N LEU A 31 -6.57 5.56 -16.00
CA LEU A 31 -5.53 5.23 -15.03
C LEU A 31 -4.56 4.19 -15.59
N GLY A 32 -5.05 3.18 -16.33
CA GLY A 32 -4.19 2.20 -16.96
C GLY A 32 -3.20 2.83 -17.94
N VAL A 33 -3.65 3.79 -18.76
CA VAL A 33 -2.78 4.56 -19.66
C VAL A 33 -1.76 5.41 -18.90
N GLU A 34 -2.16 6.05 -17.80
CA GLU A 34 -1.23 6.80 -16.94
C GLU A 34 -0.17 5.87 -16.33
N LEU A 35 -0.57 4.73 -15.77
CA LEU A 35 0.33 3.78 -15.10
C LEU A 35 1.24 3.04 -16.08
N ALA A 36 0.83 2.85 -17.34
CA ALA A 36 1.66 2.22 -18.38
C ALA A 36 2.91 3.04 -18.75
N ALA A 37 2.99 4.31 -18.33
CA ALA A 37 4.18 5.14 -18.54
C ALA A 37 5.31 4.88 -17.53
N TYR A 38 5.07 4.06 -16.50
CA TYR A 38 5.99 3.83 -15.39
C TYR A 38 6.38 2.35 -15.26
N ASP A 39 7.64 2.10 -14.93
CA ASP A 39 8.18 0.77 -14.66
C ASP A 39 8.34 0.55 -13.14
N PRO A 40 7.62 -0.38 -12.50
CA PRO A 40 7.76 -0.62 -11.07
C PRO A 40 9.12 -1.26 -10.69
N ASP A 41 9.88 -1.80 -11.64
CA ASP A 41 11.27 -2.21 -11.38
C ASP A 41 12.26 -1.03 -11.41
N CYS A 42 11.83 0.16 -11.88
CA CYS A 42 12.64 1.37 -11.94
C CYS A 42 12.50 2.21 -10.64
N PRO A 43 13.59 2.45 -9.88
CA PRO A 43 13.50 3.17 -8.60
C PRO A 43 12.93 4.60 -8.69
N SER A 44 13.23 5.35 -9.76
CA SER A 44 12.69 6.71 -9.93
C SER A 44 11.19 6.70 -10.18
N ASP A 45 10.70 5.71 -10.90
CA ASP A 45 9.28 5.56 -11.20
C ASP A 45 8.52 5.12 -9.95
N ARG A 46 9.11 4.22 -9.15
CA ARG A 46 8.56 3.85 -7.84
C ARG A 46 8.37 5.04 -6.93
N GLU A 47 9.35 5.96 -6.85
CA GLU A 47 9.21 7.16 -6.04
C GLU A 47 7.97 7.99 -6.45
N PHE A 48 7.76 8.18 -7.75
CA PHE A 48 6.58 8.86 -8.26
C PHE A 48 5.30 8.09 -7.92
N LEU A 49 5.26 6.79 -8.21
CA LEU A 49 4.10 5.93 -7.99
C LEU A 49 3.67 5.93 -6.50
N ILE A 50 4.64 5.77 -5.59
CA ILE A 50 4.41 5.73 -4.15
C ILE A 50 3.87 7.09 -3.66
N SER A 51 4.51 8.19 -4.05
CA SER A 51 4.07 9.54 -3.66
C SER A 51 2.65 9.83 -4.17
N ARG A 52 2.38 9.50 -5.44
CA ARG A 52 1.13 9.86 -6.12
C ARG A 52 -0.06 9.00 -5.72
N PHE A 53 0.12 7.69 -5.60
CA PHE A 53 -0.97 6.71 -5.49
C PHE A 53 -1.08 6.05 -4.11
N ILE A 54 -0.04 6.15 -3.28
CA ILE A 54 -0.04 5.59 -1.91
C ILE A 54 -0.11 6.71 -0.88
N ILE A 55 0.91 7.58 -0.80
CA ILE A 55 0.99 8.63 0.22
C ILE A 55 -0.22 9.56 0.13
N LYS A 56 -0.52 10.11 -1.05
CA LYS A 56 -1.67 11.00 -1.25
C LYS A 56 -3.00 10.32 -0.94
N ARG A 57 -3.13 9.03 -1.26
CA ARG A 57 -4.38 8.26 -1.02
C ARG A 57 -4.67 8.12 0.47
N PHE A 58 -3.63 7.95 1.28
CA PHE A 58 -3.75 7.75 2.73
C PHE A 58 -3.56 9.03 3.55
N ALA A 59 -3.46 10.19 2.91
CA ALA A 59 -3.26 11.47 3.60
C ALA A 59 -4.38 11.80 4.62
N GLY A 60 -5.61 11.36 4.36
CA GLY A 60 -6.77 11.57 5.23
C GLY A 60 -6.89 10.60 6.41
N LEU A 61 -6.02 9.58 6.52
CA LEU A 61 -6.03 8.68 7.66
C LEU A 61 -5.56 9.40 8.93
N SER A 62 -6.16 9.06 10.08
CA SER A 62 -5.61 9.50 11.37
C SER A 62 -4.29 8.78 11.67
N TYR A 63 -3.48 9.36 12.58
CA TYR A 63 -2.20 8.78 12.98
C TYR A 63 -2.30 7.32 13.46
N ARG A 64 -3.38 6.94 14.16
CA ARG A 64 -3.63 5.53 14.57
C ARG A 64 -3.82 4.60 13.37
N HIS A 65 -4.61 5.03 12.38
CA HIS A 65 -4.83 4.22 11.17
C HIS A 65 -3.57 4.09 10.34
N LYS A 66 -2.82 5.19 10.18
CA LYS A 66 -1.51 5.18 9.53
C LYS A 66 -0.56 4.21 10.22
N PHE A 67 -0.50 4.23 11.55
CA PHE A 67 0.33 3.33 12.33
C PHE A 67 -0.05 1.85 12.14
N VAL A 68 -1.34 1.49 12.25
CA VAL A 68 -1.78 0.09 12.04
C VAL A 68 -1.44 -0.38 10.61
N LEU A 69 -1.70 0.47 9.61
CA LEU A 69 -1.38 0.15 8.21
C LEU A 69 0.13 -0.01 7.98
N PHE A 70 0.93 0.89 8.55
CA PHE A 70 2.40 0.83 8.49
C PHE A 70 2.95 -0.42 9.20
N PHE A 71 2.37 -0.79 10.35
CA PHE A 71 2.74 -1.98 11.10
C PHE A 71 2.50 -3.27 10.29
N VAL A 72 1.36 -3.38 9.59
CA VAL A 72 1.07 -4.52 8.69
C VAL A 72 2.14 -4.66 7.60
N LEU A 73 2.64 -3.54 7.06
CA LEU A 73 3.73 -3.57 6.08
C LEU A 73 5.05 -4.03 6.70
N GLY A 74 5.39 -3.54 7.89
CA GLY A 74 6.59 -3.95 8.63
C GLY A 74 6.59 -5.45 8.93
N GLU A 75 5.48 -5.98 9.46
CA GLU A 75 5.33 -7.42 9.73
C GLU A 75 5.45 -8.26 8.46
N ALA A 76 4.89 -7.79 7.33
CA ALA A 76 5.05 -8.47 6.05
C ALA A 76 6.51 -8.48 5.58
N LEU A 77 7.25 -7.40 5.78
CA LEU A 77 8.67 -7.29 5.42
C LEU A 77 9.57 -8.16 6.30
N ASP A 78 9.22 -8.32 7.58
CA ASP A 78 9.90 -9.24 8.50
C ASP A 78 9.56 -10.71 8.21
N SER A 79 8.45 -10.96 7.48
CA SER A 79 8.03 -12.29 7.04
C SER A 79 8.70 -12.74 5.72
N GLY A 80 8.28 -13.90 5.20
CA GLY A 80 8.83 -14.50 3.98
C GLY A 80 8.48 -13.70 2.72
N SER A 81 9.33 -13.82 1.68
CA SER A 81 9.21 -13.01 0.46
C SER A 81 8.02 -13.36 -0.45
N SER A 82 7.38 -14.53 -0.30
CA SER A 82 6.34 -14.99 -1.24
C SER A 82 5.06 -14.14 -1.20
N VAL A 83 4.72 -13.58 -0.02
CA VAL A 83 3.50 -12.78 0.17
C VAL A 83 3.44 -11.58 -0.79
N PHE A 84 4.59 -11.00 -1.15
CA PHE A 84 4.67 -9.84 -2.04
C PHE A 84 4.34 -10.18 -3.50
N SER A 85 4.76 -11.37 -3.96
CA SER A 85 4.37 -11.86 -5.29
C SER A 85 2.89 -12.24 -5.30
N GLU A 86 2.41 -12.93 -4.26
CA GLU A 86 1.02 -13.40 -4.14
C GLU A 86 0.01 -12.25 -4.23
N VAL A 87 0.26 -11.12 -3.57
CA VAL A 87 -0.66 -9.95 -3.65
C VAL A 87 -0.67 -9.23 -4.99
N LEU A 88 0.30 -9.51 -5.87
CA LEU A 88 0.35 -8.97 -7.23
C LEU A 88 -0.30 -9.92 -8.26
N GLU A 89 -0.58 -11.17 -7.88
CA GLU A 89 -1.23 -12.12 -8.77
C GLU A 89 -2.66 -11.68 -9.08
N HIS A 90 -3.04 -11.81 -10.35
CA HIS A 90 -4.41 -11.50 -10.77
C HIS A 90 -5.35 -12.64 -10.37
N ASP A 91 -6.32 -12.36 -9.51
CA ASP A 91 -7.45 -13.23 -9.23
C ASP A 91 -8.56 -12.99 -10.25
N PRO A 92 -8.86 -13.96 -11.15
CA PRO A 92 -9.92 -13.84 -12.15
C PRO A 92 -11.34 -13.68 -11.58
N MET A 93 -11.53 -13.97 -10.29
CA MET A 93 -12.81 -13.83 -9.60
C MET A 93 -12.93 -12.50 -8.84
N SER A 94 -11.85 -11.70 -8.81
CA SER A 94 -11.84 -10.40 -8.16
C SER A 94 -12.40 -9.30 -9.07
N HIS A 95 -12.99 -8.27 -8.45
CA HIS A 95 -13.37 -7.02 -9.13
C HIS A 95 -12.25 -5.97 -9.01
N SER A 96 -11.00 -6.43 -9.15
CA SER A 96 -9.81 -5.59 -9.09
C SER A 96 -8.81 -6.06 -10.13
N LEU A 97 -8.14 -5.12 -10.79
CA LEU A 97 -7.13 -5.43 -11.79
C LEU A 97 -5.95 -4.50 -11.59
N LEU A 98 -4.77 -5.04 -11.33
CA LEU A 98 -3.54 -4.25 -11.31
C LEU A 98 -3.04 -4.01 -12.74
N PRO A 99 -2.15 -3.02 -12.96
CA PRO A 99 -1.65 -2.74 -14.28
C PRO A 99 -0.94 -3.94 -14.89
N LEU A 100 -1.08 -4.10 -16.20
CA LEU A 100 -0.50 -5.23 -16.93
C LEU A 100 1.02 -5.30 -16.69
N GLY A 101 1.50 -6.50 -16.36
CA GLY A 101 2.93 -6.76 -16.09
C GLY A 101 3.35 -6.62 -14.63
N TRP A 102 2.52 -6.05 -13.75
CA TRP A 102 2.87 -5.92 -12.33
C TRP A 102 3.02 -7.28 -11.62
N ASN A 103 2.23 -8.28 -12.01
CA ASN A 103 2.36 -9.66 -11.54
C ASN A 103 3.68 -10.34 -12.00
N ALA A 104 4.42 -9.73 -12.92
CA ALA A 104 5.71 -10.20 -13.43
C ALA A 104 6.89 -9.32 -12.99
N MET A 105 6.67 -8.43 -12.01
CA MET A 105 7.72 -7.60 -11.41
C MET A 105 8.87 -8.48 -10.91
N LYS A 106 10.12 -8.06 -11.17
CA LYS A 106 11.30 -8.87 -10.83
C LYS A 106 11.56 -8.93 -9.34
N ASP A 107 11.30 -7.81 -8.66
CA ASP A 107 11.49 -7.70 -7.22
C ASP A 107 10.28 -7.01 -6.55
N PRO A 108 9.17 -7.76 -6.35
CA PRO A 108 8.01 -7.26 -5.62
C PRO A 108 8.37 -6.72 -4.24
N ARG A 109 9.30 -7.39 -3.54
CA ARG A 109 9.71 -7.01 -2.20
C ARG A 109 10.35 -5.62 -2.19
N ALA A 110 11.23 -5.32 -3.15
CA ALA A 110 11.84 -4.00 -3.26
C ALA A 110 10.81 -2.87 -3.44
N PHE A 111 9.70 -3.11 -4.14
CA PHE A 111 8.61 -2.13 -4.25
C PHE A 111 7.98 -1.84 -2.88
N PHE A 112 7.73 -2.87 -2.07
CA PHE A 112 7.17 -2.71 -0.72
C PHE A 112 8.17 -2.14 0.30
N GLU A 113 9.47 -2.44 0.16
CA GLU A 113 10.53 -1.80 0.95
C GLU A 113 10.60 -0.29 0.68
N ASP A 114 10.52 0.12 -0.59
CA ASP A 114 10.47 1.54 -0.96
C ASP A 114 9.20 2.22 -0.42
N ILE A 115 8.05 1.53 -0.41
CA ILE A 115 6.83 2.02 0.24
C ILE A 115 7.09 2.26 1.73
N TYR A 116 7.68 1.28 2.43
CA TYR A 116 7.95 1.37 3.86
C TYR A 116 8.85 2.57 4.18
N VAL A 117 9.95 2.74 3.45
CA VAL A 117 10.86 3.88 3.62
C VAL A 117 10.11 5.20 3.41
N LYS A 118 9.40 5.37 2.29
CA LYS A 118 8.72 6.62 1.97
C LYS A 118 7.57 6.94 2.94
N LEU A 119 6.88 5.94 3.46
CA LEU A 119 5.86 6.14 4.49
C LEU A 119 6.47 6.53 5.83
N SER A 120 7.60 5.92 6.22
CA SER A 120 8.30 6.26 7.47
C SER A 120 8.76 7.73 7.49
N GLU A 121 9.20 8.24 6.34
CA GLU A 121 9.57 9.63 6.15
C GLU A 121 8.33 10.55 6.17
N ALA A 122 7.31 10.21 5.39
CA ALA A 122 6.13 11.04 5.23
C ALA A 122 5.25 11.12 6.49
N TRP A 123 5.28 10.08 7.33
CA TRP A 123 4.42 9.93 8.51
C TRP A 123 5.20 9.99 9.82
N VAL A 124 6.44 10.50 9.82
CA VAL A 124 7.31 10.52 11.01
C VAL A 124 6.60 11.03 12.28
N ASP A 125 5.89 12.16 12.20
CA ASP A 125 5.17 12.74 13.33
C ASP A 125 3.94 11.93 13.76
N ASP A 126 3.22 11.36 12.77
CA ASP A 126 2.06 10.51 13.02
C ASP A 126 2.46 9.20 13.70
N LEU A 127 3.52 8.55 13.20
CA LEU A 127 4.06 7.32 13.75
C LEU A 127 4.64 7.55 15.14
N TYR A 128 5.38 8.64 15.34
CA TYR A 128 5.88 9.03 16.65
C TYR A 128 4.72 9.22 17.64
N LYS A 129 3.71 10.00 17.27
CA LYS A 129 2.54 10.22 18.13
C LYS A 129 1.82 8.92 18.48
N ALA A 130 1.60 8.04 17.50
CA ALA A 130 0.96 6.74 17.73
C ALA A 130 1.77 5.86 18.70
N SER A 131 3.09 5.85 18.57
CA SER A 131 3.99 5.07 19.45
C SER A 131 3.98 5.48 20.92
N GLN A 132 3.44 6.66 21.25
CA GLN A 132 3.31 7.12 22.65
C GLN A 132 2.02 6.60 23.32
N GLU A 133 1.13 5.96 22.56
CA GLU A 133 -0.13 5.44 23.08
C GLU A 133 -0.05 3.92 23.31
N ASP A 134 -0.93 3.40 24.18
CA ASP A 134 -1.12 1.96 24.32
C ASP A 134 -2.02 1.45 23.18
N PHE A 135 -1.43 0.63 22.30
CA PHE A 135 -2.12 0.03 21.16
C PHE A 135 -3.29 -0.87 21.59
N SER A 136 -3.21 -1.50 22.75
CA SER A 136 -4.25 -2.42 23.23
C SER A 136 -5.58 -1.72 23.57
N GLU A 137 -5.53 -0.39 23.73
CA GLU A 137 -6.68 0.47 24.04
C GLU A 137 -7.37 1.04 22.80
N TRP A 138 -6.82 0.79 21.59
CA TRP A 138 -7.38 1.31 20.34
C TRP A 138 -8.59 0.54 19.89
#